data_AF-A0A848GSC8-F1
#
_entry.id   AF-A0A848GSC8-F1
#
_cell.length_a   1.000
_cell.length_b   1.000
_cell.length_c   1.000
_cell.angle_alpha   90.00
_cell.angle_beta   90.00
_cell.angle_gamma   90.00
#
_symmetry.space_group_name_H-M   'P 1'
#
loop_
_entity.id
_entity.type
_entity.pdbx_description
1 polymer ?
#
loop_
_entity_poly.entity_id
_entity_poly.type
_entity_poly.pdbx_seq_one_letter_code
_entity_poly.pdbx_strand_id
1 'polypeptide(L)'
;MKYLLFVLLFVSHITANAQQLPLSTVTSMARKLGQLQLLTPAGQEELIRFAGGQPLQLYQGLDKTHLPTQAIFVAEADFLDIIPGQTRITMTTLDSLAAIRKYPWSGHDNQFAEARFLDGQFPTRHDLFDFLHHSADYCRFNYDSNDSLSIRIHSWFGPAIAPFFADSTLEFAVNDQTDTPAAQQERVTTYAPYLCWVNLFRQAGFLPETDSVINAYYHNGKNIYGSVSHTNALQELGKYITYLDKYPYLKQQQLLRLDSLQQTGLTDEAGKQQIIARYRPYTLLSSDDILSACKSAVPLYTATDIHPYDLVPVNNYGEIPVASIKAVYQRVTDKISQRIFPLTATDIRVQKAAPNADGLYPYQEQLALSRSAKILSATLQLNGQLYKETIDEKEFESWVRPENLQFLNHYLEDQHDQRRFYFIQPNRFTRYEPLQPDTVFLTLLTEAQAELLQSPYLFDRIEGCYNGSPGDYDYAVYPYQYFDTGTRLNKQQIDSFVTLGRKQLLFPQQDTALLQAAIREQNPTGYQDALSFSPACFSSAADLQSLASHTQEALQRLHAHRFLFSATRQPENVDALKVINDALGKQGLPFRLYLLGGDGESYTDQRYILLKPAAAAALKTFSPGIFAGAGSGR
;
A
#
# COMPACT_ATOMS: atom_id res chain seq x y z
N MET A 1 -31.28 -34.56 10.11
CA MET A 1 -31.85 -33.91 8.90
C MET A 1 -32.81 -32.74 9.16
N LYS A 2 -33.49 -32.62 10.31
CA LYS A 2 -34.39 -31.47 10.57
C LYS A 2 -33.68 -30.13 10.88
N TYR A 3 -32.41 -30.14 11.29
CA TYR A 3 -31.63 -28.92 11.57
C TYR A 3 -30.94 -28.32 10.33
N LEU A 4 -30.68 -29.12 9.28
CA LEU A 4 -30.06 -28.63 8.04
C LEU A 4 -31.05 -27.79 7.21
N LEU A 5 -32.33 -28.13 7.25
CA LEU A 5 -33.38 -27.39 6.53
C LEU A 5 -33.69 -26.03 7.17
N PHE A 6 -33.52 -25.89 8.49
CA PHE A 6 -33.78 -24.62 9.20
C PHE A 6 -32.64 -23.61 8.98
N VAL A 7 -31.39 -24.09 8.89
CA VAL A 7 -30.24 -23.26 8.48
C VAL A 7 -30.34 -22.88 7.01
N LEU A 8 -30.75 -23.79 6.12
CA LEU A 8 -31.01 -23.45 4.72
C LEU A 8 -32.17 -22.47 4.52
N LEU A 9 -33.24 -22.53 5.34
CA LEU A 9 -34.36 -21.58 5.28
C LEU A 9 -34.02 -20.20 5.88
N PHE A 10 -33.08 -20.10 6.83
CA PHE A 10 -32.58 -18.81 7.31
C PHE A 10 -31.49 -18.22 6.40
N VAL A 11 -30.67 -19.06 5.77
CA VAL A 11 -29.62 -18.65 4.83
C VAL A 11 -30.19 -18.30 3.44
N SER A 12 -31.36 -18.83 3.06
CA SER A 12 -32.00 -18.55 1.75
C SER A 12 -33.03 -17.41 1.75
N HIS A 13 -33.32 -16.77 2.89
CA HIS A 13 -34.28 -15.65 2.97
C HIS A 13 -33.71 -14.35 3.57
N ILE A 14 -32.41 -14.27 3.78
CA ILE A 14 -31.72 -12.98 3.81
C ILE A 14 -31.19 -12.75 2.40
N THR A 15 -32.12 -12.49 1.47
CA THR A 15 -31.76 -11.74 0.27
C THR A 15 -31.22 -10.41 0.77
N ALA A 16 -29.90 -10.26 0.78
CA ALA A 16 -29.28 -8.95 0.91
C ALA A 16 -29.66 -8.17 -0.34
N ASN A 17 -30.86 -7.63 -0.33
CA ASN A 17 -31.33 -6.68 -1.31
C ASN A 17 -30.97 -5.32 -0.73
N ALA A 18 -30.15 -4.55 -1.44
CA ALA A 18 -30.18 -3.11 -1.28
C ALA A 18 -31.66 -2.68 -1.38
N GLN A 19 -32.12 -1.87 -0.42
CA GLN A 19 -33.54 -1.56 -0.29
C GLN A 19 -33.98 -0.73 -1.51
N GLN A 20 -34.64 -1.38 -2.48
CA GLN A 20 -35.39 -0.70 -3.52
C GLN A 20 -36.26 0.37 -2.86
N LEU A 21 -36.15 1.62 -3.31
CA LEU A 21 -37.06 2.66 -2.85
C LEU A 21 -38.37 2.49 -3.62
N PRO A 22 -39.48 2.09 -2.97
CA PRO A 22 -40.76 2.09 -3.65
C PRO A 22 -41.10 3.54 -4.03
N LEU A 23 -41.84 3.72 -5.13
CA LEU A 23 -42.23 5.05 -5.61
C LEU A 23 -42.95 5.88 -4.53
N SER A 24 -43.66 5.22 -3.61
CA SER A 24 -44.26 5.87 -2.44
C SER A 24 -43.23 6.51 -1.51
N THR A 25 -42.10 5.85 -1.28
CA THR A 25 -40.96 6.41 -0.53
C THR A 25 -40.36 7.59 -1.28
N VAL A 26 -40.10 7.45 -2.58
CA VAL A 26 -39.58 8.56 -3.39
C VAL A 26 -40.51 9.77 -3.38
N THR A 27 -41.82 9.54 -3.50
CA THR A 27 -42.83 10.61 -3.42
C THR A 27 -42.81 11.31 -2.05
N SER A 28 -42.61 10.54 -0.98
CA SER A 28 -42.45 11.09 0.37
C SER A 28 -41.17 11.92 0.50
N MET A 29 -40.05 11.44 -0.04
CA MET A 29 -38.77 12.15 -0.06
C MET A 29 -38.88 13.46 -0.86
N ALA A 30 -39.46 13.43 -2.06
CA ALA A 30 -39.71 14.61 -2.88
C ALA A 30 -40.57 15.66 -2.15
N ARG A 31 -41.67 15.23 -1.51
CA ARG A 31 -42.51 16.12 -0.70
C ARG A 31 -41.73 16.76 0.45
N LYS A 32 -40.90 15.98 1.16
CA LYS A 32 -40.05 16.48 2.24
C LYS A 32 -39.03 17.50 1.72
N LEU A 33 -38.39 17.24 0.59
CA LEU A 33 -37.51 18.23 -0.07
C LEU A 33 -38.25 19.53 -0.40
N GLY A 34 -39.52 19.45 -0.79
CA GLY A 34 -40.40 20.60 -0.96
C GLY A 34 -40.69 21.36 0.33
N GLN A 35 -41.00 20.65 1.42
CA GLN A 35 -41.22 21.24 2.75
C GLN A 35 -39.96 21.93 3.29
N LEU A 36 -38.79 21.39 2.97
CA LEU A 36 -37.48 21.95 3.30
C LEU A 36 -37.06 23.08 2.35
N GLN A 37 -37.91 23.45 1.39
CA GLN A 37 -37.65 24.49 0.39
C GLN A 37 -36.41 24.23 -0.47
N LEU A 38 -35.99 22.97 -0.60
CA LEU A 38 -34.90 22.57 -1.51
C LEU A 38 -35.43 22.42 -2.94
N LEU A 39 -36.66 21.93 -3.10
CA LEU A 39 -37.32 21.76 -4.39
C LEU A 39 -38.63 22.54 -4.49
N THR A 40 -38.91 23.08 -5.68
CA THR A 40 -40.22 23.60 -6.08
C THR A 40 -41.17 22.45 -6.44
N PRO A 41 -42.48 22.68 -6.63
CA PRO A 41 -43.39 21.66 -7.14
C PRO A 41 -42.92 21.04 -8.47
N ALA A 42 -42.35 21.85 -9.38
CA ALA A 42 -41.81 21.37 -10.64
C ALA A 42 -40.60 20.43 -10.44
N GLY A 43 -39.68 20.78 -9.55
CA GLY A 43 -38.54 19.93 -9.20
C GLY A 43 -38.95 18.61 -8.54
N GLN A 44 -40.00 18.63 -7.71
CA GLN A 44 -40.56 17.42 -7.10
C GLN A 44 -41.14 16.47 -8.16
N GLU A 45 -41.89 17.00 -9.11
CA GLU A 45 -42.46 16.21 -10.21
C GLU A 45 -41.37 15.58 -11.08
N GLU A 46 -40.31 16.31 -11.41
CA GLU A 46 -39.20 15.80 -12.22
C GLU A 46 -38.39 14.72 -11.50
N LEU A 47 -38.16 14.86 -10.18
CA LEU A 47 -37.54 13.81 -9.38
C LEU A 47 -38.38 12.52 -9.37
N ILE A 48 -39.71 12.64 -9.27
CA ILE A 48 -40.63 11.50 -9.33
C ILE A 48 -40.66 10.87 -10.73
N ARG A 49 -40.63 11.68 -11.80
CA ARG A 49 -40.52 11.19 -13.19
C ARG A 49 -39.24 10.42 -13.43
N PHE A 50 -38.11 11.00 -13.02
CA PHE A 50 -36.79 10.35 -13.05
C PHE A 50 -36.85 9.00 -12.34
N ALA A 51 -37.41 8.97 -11.13
CA ALA A 51 -37.50 7.76 -10.34
C ALA A 51 -38.37 6.68 -11.00
N GLY A 52 -39.48 7.09 -11.64
CA GLY A 52 -40.37 6.22 -12.39
C GLY A 52 -39.86 5.78 -13.76
N GLY A 53 -38.64 6.20 -14.17
CA GLY A 53 -38.10 5.91 -15.50
C GLY A 53 -38.90 6.58 -16.63
N GLN A 54 -39.62 7.65 -16.31
CA GLN A 54 -40.42 8.40 -17.28
C GLN A 54 -39.53 9.44 -17.99
N PRO A 55 -39.83 9.79 -19.25
CA PRO A 55 -39.16 10.91 -19.90
C PRO A 55 -39.32 12.19 -19.07
N LEU A 56 -38.19 12.87 -18.81
CA LEU A 56 -38.21 14.16 -18.11
C LEU A 56 -38.89 15.22 -18.98
N GLN A 57 -39.68 16.11 -18.35
CA GLN A 57 -40.30 17.22 -19.07
C GLN A 57 -39.30 18.30 -19.45
N LEU A 58 -38.15 18.34 -18.76
CA LEU A 58 -37.01 19.21 -19.07
C LEU A 58 -36.69 19.25 -20.57
N TYR A 59 -36.67 18.07 -21.19
CA TYR A 59 -36.27 17.87 -22.58
C TYR A 59 -37.40 18.10 -23.59
N GLN A 60 -38.62 18.30 -23.11
CA GLN A 60 -39.76 18.50 -23.98
C GLN A 60 -39.59 19.80 -24.78
N GLY A 61 -39.60 19.67 -26.11
CA GLY A 61 -39.45 20.78 -27.04
C GLY A 61 -38.02 21.30 -27.22
N LEU A 62 -36.99 20.60 -26.71
CA LEU A 62 -35.59 20.91 -27.02
C LEU A 62 -35.15 20.18 -28.30
N ASP A 63 -34.32 20.84 -29.12
CA ASP A 63 -33.71 20.22 -30.30
C ASP A 63 -32.64 19.21 -29.85
N LYS A 64 -32.84 17.94 -30.22
CA LYS A 64 -31.94 16.82 -29.87
C LYS A 64 -30.52 16.99 -30.42
N THR A 65 -30.32 17.81 -31.45
CA THR A 65 -29.01 18.09 -32.04
C THR A 65 -28.14 19.04 -31.21
N HIS A 66 -28.70 19.66 -30.16
CA HIS A 66 -27.99 20.54 -29.24
C HIS A 66 -27.70 19.89 -27.87
N LEU A 67 -27.99 18.60 -27.72
CA LEU A 67 -27.63 17.84 -26.52
C LEU A 67 -26.19 17.29 -26.70
N PRO A 68 -25.22 17.69 -25.85
CA PRO A 68 -23.85 17.18 -25.97
C PRO A 68 -23.85 15.66 -25.80
N THR A 69 -23.25 14.95 -26.74
CA THR A 69 -23.12 13.49 -26.71
C THR A 69 -21.65 13.14 -26.92
N GLN A 70 -21.01 12.57 -25.90
CA GLN A 70 -19.70 11.93 -26.04
C GLN A 70 -19.72 10.51 -25.48
N ALA A 71 -18.87 9.66 -26.05
CA ALA A 71 -18.74 8.26 -25.72
C ALA A 71 -17.85 8.03 -24.49
N ILE A 72 -18.17 6.96 -23.76
CA ILE A 72 -17.62 6.54 -22.47
C ILE A 72 -16.13 6.17 -22.57
N PHE A 73 -15.31 6.67 -21.64
CA PHE A 73 -14.14 5.95 -21.15
C PHE A 73 -13.97 6.07 -19.63
N VAL A 74 -13.78 4.93 -18.97
CA VAL A 74 -13.64 4.78 -17.51
C VAL A 74 -12.17 4.91 -17.14
N ALA A 75 -11.74 6.12 -16.80
CA ALA A 75 -10.66 6.45 -15.87
C ALA A 75 -10.58 7.98 -15.79
N GLU A 76 -10.65 8.52 -14.58
CA GLU A 76 -10.63 9.96 -14.26
C GLU A 76 -11.93 10.73 -14.53
N ALA A 77 -12.73 10.82 -13.45
CA ALA A 77 -13.34 11.99 -12.82
C ALA A 77 -13.89 13.20 -13.61
N ASP A 78 -13.66 13.38 -14.90
CA ASP A 78 -14.12 14.54 -15.65
C ASP A 78 -15.06 14.11 -16.79
N PHE A 79 -16.35 14.21 -16.50
CA PHE A 79 -17.46 14.28 -17.46
C PHE A 79 -17.68 13.04 -18.37
N LEU A 80 -18.61 12.16 -17.95
CA LEU A 80 -19.78 12.02 -18.82
C LEU A 80 -20.37 13.44 -18.90
N ASP A 81 -20.69 13.97 -20.09
CA ASP A 81 -21.59 15.12 -20.16
C ASP A 81 -22.96 14.65 -19.63
N ILE A 82 -23.10 14.53 -18.31
CA ILE A 82 -24.29 13.99 -17.67
C ILE A 82 -25.32 15.09 -17.71
N ILE A 83 -26.07 15.11 -18.80
CA ILE A 83 -27.28 15.92 -18.87
C ILE A 83 -28.21 15.41 -17.76
N PRO A 84 -28.75 16.28 -16.89
CA PRO A 84 -29.58 15.88 -15.76
C PRO A 84 -30.68 14.88 -16.12
N GLY A 85 -30.61 13.66 -15.59
CA GLY A 85 -31.51 12.56 -15.95
C GLY A 85 -30.90 11.44 -16.78
N GLN A 86 -29.65 11.57 -17.23
CA GLN A 86 -28.84 10.49 -17.81
C GLN A 86 -27.79 9.94 -16.83
N THR A 87 -27.96 10.20 -15.54
CA THR A 87 -27.01 9.83 -14.48
C THR A 87 -26.86 8.32 -14.26
N ARG A 88 -27.72 7.48 -14.85
CA ARG A 88 -27.68 6.02 -14.66
C ARG A 88 -26.82 5.32 -15.72
N ILE A 89 -25.85 4.54 -15.25
CA ILE A 89 -25.08 3.62 -16.10
C ILE A 89 -25.93 2.37 -16.32
N THR A 90 -26.49 2.19 -17.51
CA THR A 90 -27.37 1.04 -17.79
C THR A 90 -26.64 -0.30 -17.64
N MET A 91 -27.39 -1.36 -17.29
CA MET A 91 -26.90 -2.74 -17.27
C MET A 91 -26.17 -3.13 -18.55
N THR A 92 -26.69 -2.72 -19.72
CA THR A 92 -26.03 -3.00 -21.02
C THR A 92 -24.65 -2.35 -21.14
N THR A 93 -24.47 -1.18 -20.54
CA THR A 93 -23.17 -0.49 -20.46
C THR A 93 -22.25 -1.22 -19.50
N LEU A 94 -22.72 -1.58 -18.31
CA LEU A 94 -21.95 -2.39 -17.35
C LEU A 94 -21.53 -3.74 -17.94
N ASP A 95 -22.40 -4.39 -18.69
CA ASP A 95 -22.14 -5.65 -19.37
C ASP A 95 -21.09 -5.52 -20.47
N SER A 96 -21.17 -4.43 -21.23
CA SER A 96 -20.18 -4.12 -22.26
C SER A 96 -18.81 -3.84 -21.64
N LEU A 97 -18.75 -3.11 -20.52
CA LEU A 97 -17.52 -2.80 -19.79
C LEU A 97 -16.88 -4.05 -19.17
N ALA A 98 -17.69 -4.93 -18.57
CA ALA A 98 -17.21 -6.19 -17.98
C ALA A 98 -16.59 -7.16 -19.02
N ALA A 99 -16.92 -7.01 -20.31
CA ALA A 99 -16.39 -7.84 -21.39
C ALA A 99 -15.04 -7.33 -21.95
N ILE A 100 -14.59 -6.13 -21.57
CA ILE A 100 -13.35 -5.53 -22.10
C ILE A 100 -12.12 -6.11 -21.38
N ARG A 101 -11.57 -7.21 -21.91
CA ARG A 101 -10.37 -7.89 -21.38
C ARG A 101 -9.04 -7.14 -21.55
N LYS A 102 -9.04 -5.94 -22.16
CA LYS A 102 -7.84 -5.29 -22.73
C LYS A 102 -7.22 -4.21 -21.84
N TYR A 103 -7.83 -3.88 -20.71
CA TYR A 103 -7.28 -2.93 -19.74
C TYR A 103 -6.64 -3.67 -18.56
N PRO A 104 -5.57 -3.14 -17.93
CA PRO A 104 -4.88 -3.75 -16.79
C PRO A 104 -5.73 -3.88 -15.50
N TRP A 105 -7.05 -3.81 -15.62
CA TRP A 105 -8.07 -3.75 -14.58
C TRP A 105 -8.67 -5.15 -14.32
N SER A 106 -7.93 -6.21 -14.67
CA SER A 106 -8.26 -7.59 -14.34
C SER A 106 -8.14 -7.78 -12.82
N GLY A 107 -9.26 -7.70 -12.11
CA GLY A 107 -9.33 -7.74 -10.65
C GLY A 107 -10.59 -7.08 -10.06
N HIS A 108 -11.35 -6.34 -10.87
CA HIS A 108 -12.54 -5.59 -10.44
C HIS A 108 -13.87 -6.35 -10.59
N ASP A 109 -13.87 -7.68 -10.76
CA ASP A 109 -15.10 -8.50 -10.86
C ASP A 109 -16.07 -8.21 -9.71
N ASN A 110 -15.54 -7.97 -8.50
CA ASN A 110 -16.34 -7.61 -7.32
C ASN A 110 -16.96 -6.22 -7.42
N GLN A 111 -16.27 -5.23 -8.01
CA GLN A 111 -16.80 -3.88 -8.19
C GLN A 111 -17.83 -3.83 -9.32
N PHE A 112 -17.64 -4.60 -10.40
CA PHE A 112 -18.65 -4.75 -11.44
C PHE A 112 -19.86 -5.57 -10.95
N ALA A 113 -19.64 -6.60 -10.13
CA ALA A 113 -20.72 -7.32 -9.48
C ALA A 113 -21.48 -6.42 -8.51
N GLU A 114 -20.79 -5.56 -7.75
CA GLU A 114 -21.40 -4.55 -6.88
C GLU A 114 -22.19 -3.52 -7.70
N ALA A 115 -21.63 -2.97 -8.78
CA ALA A 115 -22.29 -2.00 -9.64
C ALA A 115 -23.52 -2.60 -10.35
N ARG A 116 -23.41 -3.84 -10.88
CA ARG A 116 -24.56 -4.58 -11.44
C ARG A 116 -25.61 -4.89 -10.38
N PHE A 117 -25.19 -5.22 -9.16
CA PHE A 117 -26.10 -5.45 -8.04
C PHE A 117 -26.90 -4.19 -7.68
N LEU A 118 -26.26 -3.01 -7.77
CA LEU A 118 -26.91 -1.71 -7.54
C LEU A 118 -27.82 -1.30 -8.70
N ASP A 119 -27.38 -1.48 -9.96
CA ASP A 119 -28.16 -1.11 -11.16
C ASP A 119 -29.40 -2.00 -11.37
N GLY A 120 -29.39 -3.24 -10.85
CA GLY A 120 -30.55 -4.13 -10.83
C GLY A 120 -31.70 -3.68 -9.91
N GLN A 121 -31.56 -2.56 -9.20
CA GLN A 121 -32.56 -2.00 -8.27
C GLN A 121 -33.23 -0.75 -8.88
N PHE A 122 -34.51 -0.52 -8.58
CA PHE A 122 -35.17 0.80 -8.76
C PHE A 122 -34.30 1.92 -8.12
N PRO A 123 -34.45 3.23 -8.49
CA PRO A 123 -33.53 4.28 -8.07
C PRO A 123 -33.16 4.20 -6.58
N THR A 124 -31.87 4.12 -6.33
CA THR A 124 -31.25 4.16 -5.01
C THR A 124 -31.28 5.58 -4.45
N ARG A 125 -30.93 5.77 -3.17
CA ARG A 125 -30.81 7.13 -2.61
C ARG A 125 -29.72 7.90 -3.33
N HIS A 126 -28.64 7.20 -3.69
CA HIS A 126 -27.56 7.71 -4.53
C HIS A 126 -28.08 8.23 -5.88
N ASP A 127 -28.87 7.46 -6.64
CA ASP A 127 -29.39 7.92 -7.95
C ASP A 127 -30.22 9.20 -7.83
N LEU A 128 -31.06 9.28 -6.79
CA LEU A 128 -31.88 10.45 -6.52
C LEU A 128 -31.03 11.65 -6.07
N PHE A 129 -30.00 11.42 -5.26
CA PHE A 129 -29.09 12.47 -4.81
C PHE A 129 -28.27 13.01 -5.97
N ASP A 130 -27.70 12.13 -6.79
CA ASP A 130 -26.89 12.48 -7.95
C ASP A 130 -27.72 13.24 -8.98
N PHE A 131 -28.97 12.85 -9.21
CA PHE A 131 -29.89 13.62 -10.04
C PHE A 131 -30.01 15.07 -9.55
N LEU A 132 -30.20 15.28 -8.24
CA LEU A 132 -30.32 16.61 -7.65
C LEU A 132 -29.00 17.39 -7.69
N HIS A 133 -27.90 16.73 -7.30
CA HIS A 133 -26.57 17.32 -7.23
C HIS A 133 -26.09 17.74 -8.62
N HIS A 134 -26.13 16.85 -9.61
CA HIS A 134 -25.71 17.17 -10.97
C HIS A 134 -26.63 18.18 -11.66
N SER A 135 -27.94 18.18 -11.36
CA SER A 135 -28.84 19.25 -11.81
C SER A 135 -28.41 20.62 -11.26
N ALA A 136 -28.07 20.69 -9.97
CA ALA A 136 -27.62 21.92 -9.34
C ALA A 136 -26.25 22.36 -9.89
N ASP A 137 -25.29 21.44 -10.04
CA ASP A 137 -23.98 21.71 -10.65
C ASP A 137 -24.12 22.24 -12.07
N TYR A 138 -24.94 21.58 -12.91
CA TYR A 138 -25.19 22.02 -14.28
C TYR A 138 -25.71 23.46 -14.32
N CYS A 139 -26.66 23.79 -13.44
CA CYS A 139 -27.18 25.15 -13.30
C CYS A 139 -26.09 26.14 -12.87
N ARG A 140 -25.20 25.75 -11.96
CA ARG A 140 -24.13 26.63 -11.45
C ARG A 140 -23.08 26.93 -12.52
N PHE A 141 -22.60 25.90 -13.22
CA PHE A 141 -21.55 26.06 -14.24
C PHE A 141 -22.04 26.76 -15.51
N ASN A 142 -23.34 26.64 -15.82
CA ASN A 142 -23.95 27.26 -16.99
C ASN A 142 -24.77 28.52 -16.66
N TYR A 143 -24.64 29.08 -15.45
CA TYR A 143 -25.46 30.20 -14.98
C TYR A 143 -25.39 31.43 -15.92
N ASP A 144 -24.20 31.72 -16.46
CA ASP A 144 -23.98 32.85 -17.38
C ASP A 144 -24.33 32.54 -18.85
N SER A 145 -24.63 31.28 -19.18
CA SER A 145 -24.84 30.84 -20.57
C SER A 145 -26.20 31.27 -21.15
N ASN A 146 -27.16 31.68 -20.31
CA ASN A 146 -28.56 31.91 -20.69
C ASN A 146 -29.18 30.77 -21.51
N ASP A 147 -28.65 29.55 -21.40
CA ASP A 147 -29.19 28.43 -22.14
C ASP A 147 -30.58 28.04 -21.59
N SER A 148 -31.44 27.54 -22.48
CA SER A 148 -32.82 27.19 -22.09
C SER A 148 -32.88 26.04 -21.07
N LEU A 149 -31.79 25.27 -20.93
CA LEU A 149 -31.72 24.08 -20.10
C LEU A 149 -31.40 24.44 -18.64
N SER A 150 -30.39 25.27 -18.39
CA SER A 150 -30.03 25.80 -17.07
C SER A 150 -31.16 26.61 -16.45
N ILE A 151 -31.87 27.44 -17.22
CA ILE A 151 -33.02 28.21 -16.73
C ILE A 151 -34.15 27.28 -16.25
N ARG A 152 -34.44 26.24 -17.04
CA ARG A 152 -35.47 25.25 -16.67
C ARG A 152 -35.06 24.46 -15.43
N ILE A 153 -33.80 24.02 -15.33
CA ILE A 153 -33.27 23.32 -14.16
C ILE A 153 -33.26 24.22 -12.93
N HIS A 154 -32.87 25.49 -13.06
CA HIS A 154 -32.87 26.45 -11.96
C HIS A 154 -34.26 26.56 -11.31
N SER A 155 -35.33 26.51 -12.12
CA SER A 155 -36.72 26.56 -11.64
C SER A 155 -37.14 25.36 -10.76
N TRP A 156 -36.35 24.28 -10.75
CA TRP A 156 -36.60 23.11 -9.90
C TRP A 156 -36.24 23.35 -8.45
N PHE A 157 -35.32 24.27 -8.17
CA PHE A 157 -34.77 24.46 -6.85
C PHE A 157 -35.43 25.61 -6.11
N GLY A 158 -35.69 25.40 -4.82
CA GLY A 158 -36.20 26.42 -3.92
C GLY A 158 -35.07 27.23 -3.25
N PRO A 159 -35.41 28.21 -2.38
CA PRO A 159 -34.44 29.11 -1.78
C PRO A 159 -33.38 28.43 -0.91
N ALA A 160 -33.63 27.21 -0.40
CA ALA A 160 -32.65 26.50 0.43
C ALA A 160 -31.39 26.06 -0.32
N ILE A 161 -31.42 26.00 -1.67
CA ILE A 161 -30.22 25.68 -2.47
C ILE A 161 -29.29 26.90 -2.65
N ALA A 162 -29.78 28.12 -2.40
CA ALA A 162 -29.06 29.35 -2.77
C ALA A 162 -27.59 29.42 -2.30
N PRO A 163 -27.22 28.96 -1.08
CA PRO A 163 -25.82 28.94 -0.64
C PRO A 163 -24.89 28.13 -1.57
N PHE A 164 -25.40 27.09 -2.23
CA PHE A 164 -24.62 26.29 -3.19
C PHE A 164 -24.37 27.04 -4.51
N PHE A 165 -25.32 27.87 -4.96
CA PHE A 165 -25.14 28.67 -6.16
C PHE A 165 -24.23 29.89 -5.94
N ALA A 166 -24.19 30.42 -4.73
CA ALA A 166 -23.33 31.54 -4.33
C ALA A 166 -21.99 31.09 -3.70
N ASP A 167 -21.66 29.79 -3.83
CA ASP A 167 -20.60 29.14 -3.07
C ASP A 167 -19.23 29.83 -3.19
N SER A 168 -18.53 29.90 -2.06
CA SER A 168 -17.18 30.45 -1.96
C SER A 168 -16.33 29.52 -1.11
N THR A 169 -15.14 29.19 -1.59
CA THR A 169 -14.19 28.37 -0.85
C THR A 169 -13.64 29.14 0.35
N LEU A 170 -13.77 28.55 1.54
CA LEU A 170 -13.16 29.02 2.78
C LEU A 170 -11.95 28.14 3.10
N GLU A 171 -10.84 28.76 3.51
CA GLU A 171 -9.62 28.06 3.93
C GLU A 171 -9.42 28.13 5.45
N PHE A 172 -9.01 27.00 6.03
CA PHE A 172 -8.61 26.82 7.41
C PHE A 172 -7.10 26.54 7.48
N ALA A 173 -6.35 27.52 7.98
CA ALA A 173 -4.95 27.31 8.34
C ALA A 173 -4.87 26.63 9.72
N VAL A 174 -4.41 25.38 9.76
CA VAL A 174 -4.23 24.60 10.99
C VAL A 174 -2.76 24.27 11.17
N ASN A 175 -2.24 24.50 12.38
CA ASN A 175 -0.92 24.08 12.78
C ASN A 175 -1.04 23.30 14.10
N ASP A 176 -0.73 22.01 14.04
CA ASP A 176 -0.88 21.04 15.13
C ASP A 176 -0.11 21.44 16.41
N GLN A 177 0.94 22.26 16.30
CA GLN A 177 1.72 22.75 17.45
C GLN A 177 1.06 23.94 18.16
N THR A 178 0.16 24.65 17.48
CA THR A 178 -0.48 25.88 17.97
C THR A 178 -2.01 25.78 18.04
N ASP A 179 -2.58 24.62 17.71
CA ASP A 179 -4.02 24.43 17.62
C ASP A 179 -4.66 24.37 19.02
N THR A 180 -5.28 25.48 19.44
CA THR A 180 -5.93 25.59 20.74
C THR A 180 -7.39 25.09 20.70
N PRO A 181 -7.95 24.62 21.83
CA PRO A 181 -9.38 24.28 21.92
C PRO A 181 -10.32 25.41 21.50
N ALA A 182 -9.92 26.68 21.70
CA ALA A 182 -10.70 27.84 21.27
C ALA A 182 -10.72 27.96 19.73
N ALA A 183 -9.56 27.81 19.08
CA ALA A 183 -9.48 27.80 17.62
C ALA A 183 -10.25 26.63 17.00
N GLN A 184 -10.20 25.45 17.64
CA GLN A 184 -11.03 24.29 17.27
C GLN A 184 -12.53 24.62 17.30
N GLN A 185 -13.01 25.26 18.36
CA GLN A 185 -14.43 25.63 18.49
C GLN A 185 -14.86 26.72 17.50
N GLU A 186 -13.97 27.67 17.20
CA GLU A 186 -14.20 28.69 16.16
C GLU A 186 -14.33 28.04 14.78
N ARG A 187 -13.50 27.05 14.46
CA ARG A 187 -13.61 26.26 13.22
C ARG A 187 -14.93 25.52 13.13
N VAL A 188 -15.40 24.89 14.21
CA VAL A 188 -16.72 24.23 14.23
C VAL A 188 -17.84 25.21 13.91
N THR A 189 -17.80 26.40 14.51
CA THR A 189 -18.80 27.46 14.29
C THR A 189 -18.81 27.92 12.83
N THR A 190 -17.62 28.10 12.27
CA THR A 190 -17.43 28.53 10.88
C THR A 190 -17.81 27.44 9.87
N TYR A 191 -17.62 26.17 10.22
CA TYR A 191 -17.96 25.03 9.38
C TYR A 191 -19.45 24.64 9.44
N ALA A 192 -20.16 25.04 10.49
CA ALA A 192 -21.56 24.69 10.72
C ALA A 192 -22.50 24.93 9.52
N PRO A 193 -22.38 26.02 8.74
CA PRO A 193 -23.20 26.23 7.54
C PRO A 193 -23.05 25.12 6.49
N TYR A 194 -21.88 24.49 6.35
CA TYR A 194 -21.65 23.42 5.38
C TYR A 194 -22.25 22.07 5.84
N LEU A 195 -22.38 21.87 7.16
CA LEU A 195 -23.04 20.69 7.73
C LEU A 195 -24.57 20.74 7.63
N CYS A 196 -25.15 21.88 7.20
CA CYS A 196 -26.60 21.98 7.03
C CYS A 196 -27.15 20.95 6.03
N TRP A 197 -26.36 20.61 5.00
CA TRP A 197 -26.73 19.62 3.98
C TRP A 197 -27.02 18.25 4.60
N VAL A 198 -26.19 17.81 5.55
CA VAL A 198 -26.39 16.53 6.27
C VAL A 198 -27.77 16.52 6.92
N ASN A 199 -28.16 17.62 7.57
CA ASN A 199 -29.47 17.74 8.23
C ASN A 199 -30.63 17.76 7.23
N LEU A 200 -30.52 18.53 6.15
CA LEU A 200 -31.56 18.63 5.12
C LEU A 200 -31.82 17.27 4.46
N PHE A 201 -30.77 16.59 3.99
CA PHE A 201 -30.90 15.31 3.31
C PHE A 201 -31.29 14.17 4.26
N ARG A 202 -30.91 14.25 5.54
CA ARG A 202 -31.41 13.32 6.58
C ARG A 202 -32.90 13.48 6.82
N GLN A 203 -33.40 14.71 6.98
CA GLN A 203 -34.84 14.96 7.15
C GLN A 203 -35.65 14.53 5.92
N ALA A 204 -35.07 14.70 4.72
CA ALA A 204 -35.64 14.25 3.46
C ALA A 204 -35.64 12.72 3.27
N GLY A 205 -34.87 11.95 4.07
CA GLY A 205 -34.84 10.49 4.03
C GLY A 205 -33.71 9.87 3.20
N PHE A 206 -32.72 10.66 2.82
CA PHE A 206 -31.50 10.18 2.14
C PHE A 206 -30.48 9.58 3.11
N LEU A 207 -30.60 9.90 4.40
CA LEU A 207 -29.80 9.31 5.47
C LEU A 207 -30.76 8.73 6.53
N PRO A 208 -30.34 7.68 7.25
CA PRO A 208 -31.08 7.19 8.42
C PRO A 208 -31.26 8.30 9.47
N GLU A 209 -32.40 8.32 10.16
CA GLU A 209 -32.72 9.38 11.13
C GLU A 209 -31.72 9.45 12.30
N THR A 210 -31.21 8.29 12.73
CA THR A 210 -30.22 8.16 13.81
C THR A 210 -28.79 8.33 13.34
N ASP A 211 -28.57 8.57 12.05
CA ASP A 211 -27.22 8.79 11.52
C ASP A 211 -26.67 10.14 12.00
N SER A 212 -25.47 10.06 12.57
CA SER A 212 -24.72 11.19 13.10
C SER A 212 -23.24 11.12 12.74
N VAL A 213 -22.81 10.21 11.87
CA VAL A 213 -21.39 9.92 11.61
C VAL A 213 -20.64 11.18 11.15
N ILE A 214 -21.16 11.89 10.15
CA ILE A 214 -20.54 13.13 9.64
C ILE A 214 -20.50 14.22 10.71
N ASN A 215 -21.60 14.42 11.43
CA ASN A 215 -21.70 15.44 12.48
C ASN A 215 -20.73 15.15 13.63
N ALA A 216 -20.64 13.88 14.05
CA ALA A 216 -19.71 13.43 15.07
C ALA A 216 -18.26 13.54 14.61
N TYR A 217 -17.97 13.39 13.33
CA TYR A 217 -16.61 13.55 12.83
C TYR A 217 -16.12 15.01 12.93
N TYR A 218 -16.98 16.00 12.67
CA TYR A 218 -16.59 17.41 12.69
C TYR A 218 -16.87 18.14 14.02
N HIS A 219 -17.45 17.48 15.03
CA HIS A 219 -17.99 18.13 16.24
C HIS A 219 -16.99 18.94 17.09
N ASN A 220 -15.69 18.62 17.03
CA ASN A 220 -14.67 19.19 17.90
C ASN A 220 -13.58 19.98 17.13
N GLY A 221 -13.75 20.20 15.83
CA GLY A 221 -12.85 21.03 15.03
C GLY A 221 -11.46 20.46 14.74
N LYS A 222 -11.08 19.31 15.33
CA LYS A 222 -9.79 18.64 15.06
C LYS A 222 -9.70 18.10 13.64
N ASN A 223 -10.84 17.67 13.11
CA ASN A 223 -10.94 17.10 11.76
C ASN A 223 -11.28 18.16 10.69
N ILE A 224 -11.23 19.45 11.05
CA ILE A 224 -11.49 20.58 10.14
C ILE A 224 -10.15 21.25 9.82
N TYR A 225 -9.57 20.91 8.68
CA TYR A 225 -8.32 21.46 8.17
C TYR A 225 -8.42 21.59 6.64
N GLY A 226 -7.66 22.52 6.04
CA GLY A 226 -7.69 22.74 4.58
C GLY A 226 -8.86 23.63 4.15
N SER A 227 -9.48 23.34 3.00
CA SER A 227 -10.52 24.19 2.41
C SER A 227 -11.91 23.53 2.40
N VAL A 228 -12.97 24.30 2.66
CA VAL A 228 -14.37 23.87 2.55
C VAL A 228 -15.15 24.75 1.59
N SER A 229 -16.09 24.16 0.87
CA SER A 229 -17.10 24.85 0.06
C SER A 229 -18.40 24.06 0.12
N HIS A 230 -19.54 24.66 -0.24
CA HIS A 230 -20.81 23.94 -0.33
C HIS A 230 -20.77 22.83 -1.39
N THR A 231 -20.01 23.02 -2.48
CA THR A 231 -19.76 21.96 -3.47
C THR A 231 -19.03 20.78 -2.85
N ASN A 232 -17.90 21.01 -2.17
CA ASN A 232 -17.14 19.93 -1.56
C ASN A 232 -17.99 19.21 -0.52
N ALA A 233 -18.73 19.94 0.32
CA ALA A 233 -19.59 19.35 1.34
C ALA A 233 -20.72 18.48 0.77
N LEU A 234 -21.35 18.87 -0.35
CA LEU A 234 -22.37 18.05 -1.00
C LEU A 234 -21.78 16.85 -1.73
N GLN A 235 -20.65 16.99 -2.41
CA GLN A 235 -19.95 15.85 -3.02
C GLN A 235 -19.54 14.81 -1.98
N GLU A 236 -19.05 15.27 -0.83
CA GLU A 236 -18.72 14.45 0.33
C GLU A 236 -19.94 13.72 0.90
N LEU A 237 -21.09 14.42 0.99
CA LEU A 237 -22.35 13.82 1.39
C LEU A 237 -22.83 12.77 0.38
N GLY A 238 -22.68 13.03 -0.93
CA GLY A 238 -23.02 12.09 -1.99
C GLY A 238 -22.24 10.80 -1.86
N LYS A 239 -20.90 10.87 -1.70
CA LYS A 239 -20.05 9.70 -1.44
C LYS A 239 -20.53 8.89 -0.23
N TYR A 240 -20.96 9.58 0.82
CA TYR A 240 -21.48 8.91 2.01
C TYR A 240 -22.84 8.25 1.79
N ILE A 241 -23.76 8.89 1.06
CA ILE A 241 -25.05 8.29 0.66
C ILE A 241 -24.81 7.03 -0.18
N THR A 242 -23.89 7.07 -1.15
CA THR A 242 -23.49 5.89 -1.94
C THR A 242 -22.98 4.76 -1.04
N TYR A 243 -22.13 5.09 -0.06
CA TYR A 243 -21.67 4.12 0.92
C TYR A 243 -22.84 3.53 1.73
N LEU A 244 -23.78 4.33 2.21
CA LEU A 244 -24.92 3.86 3.00
C LEU A 244 -25.84 2.92 2.22
N ASP A 245 -26.02 3.16 0.92
CA ASP A 245 -26.78 2.25 0.06
C ASP A 245 -26.07 0.90 -0.13
N LYS A 246 -24.72 0.90 -0.16
CA LYS A 246 -23.88 -0.30 -0.23
C LYS A 246 -23.68 -0.99 1.13
N TYR A 247 -23.80 -0.26 2.24
CA TYR A 247 -23.41 -0.69 3.58
C TYR A 247 -23.98 -2.06 4.01
N PRO A 248 -25.27 -2.40 3.79
CA PRO A 248 -25.80 -3.72 4.16
C PRO A 248 -25.08 -4.88 3.46
N TYR A 249 -24.78 -4.71 2.16
CA TYR A 249 -24.05 -5.69 1.38
C TYR A 249 -22.60 -5.80 1.87
N LEU A 250 -21.91 -4.66 2.03
CA LEU A 250 -20.51 -4.63 2.50
C LEU A 250 -20.37 -5.27 3.89
N LYS A 251 -21.31 -4.98 4.80
CA LYS A 251 -21.36 -5.60 6.14
C LYS A 251 -21.52 -7.11 6.05
N GLN A 252 -22.38 -7.61 5.17
CA GLN A 252 -22.54 -9.05 4.97
C GLN A 252 -21.25 -9.68 4.44
N GLN A 253 -20.58 -9.04 3.48
CA GLN A 253 -19.30 -9.53 2.96
C GLN A 253 -18.24 -9.58 4.08
N GLN A 254 -18.16 -8.56 4.94
CA GLN A 254 -17.29 -8.60 6.11
C GLN A 254 -17.61 -9.76 7.05
N LEU A 255 -18.89 -9.99 7.38
CA LEU A 255 -19.30 -11.10 8.23
C LEU A 255 -18.92 -12.47 7.64
N LEU A 256 -19.12 -12.67 6.33
CA LEU A 256 -18.70 -13.89 5.63
C LEU A 256 -17.18 -14.09 5.69
N ARG A 257 -16.41 -13.02 5.54
CA ARG A 257 -14.94 -13.10 5.67
C ARG A 257 -14.51 -13.40 7.10
N LEU A 258 -15.19 -12.88 8.11
CA LEU A 258 -14.94 -13.25 9.52
C LEU A 258 -15.21 -14.75 9.77
N ASP A 259 -16.24 -15.33 9.14
CA ASP A 259 -16.48 -16.79 9.20
C ASP A 259 -15.28 -17.57 8.62
N SER A 260 -14.76 -17.13 7.48
CA SER A 260 -13.55 -17.73 6.89
C SER A 260 -12.32 -17.55 7.78
N LEU A 261 -12.13 -16.38 8.40
CA LEU A 261 -10.98 -16.14 9.30
C LEU A 261 -11.04 -17.05 10.52
N GLN A 262 -12.24 -17.31 11.04
CA GLN A 262 -12.44 -18.29 12.11
C GLN A 262 -12.05 -19.70 11.66
N GLN A 263 -12.42 -20.11 10.45
CA GLN A 263 -12.04 -21.42 9.89
C GLN A 263 -10.53 -21.57 9.73
N THR A 264 -9.80 -20.50 9.42
CA THR A 264 -8.33 -20.51 9.38
C THR A 264 -7.67 -20.53 10.76
N GLY A 265 -8.43 -20.42 11.84
CA GLY A 265 -7.92 -20.35 13.21
C GLY A 265 -7.31 -19.01 13.62
N LEU A 266 -7.46 -17.95 12.80
CA LEU A 266 -6.96 -16.61 13.16
C LEU A 266 -7.70 -16.01 14.35
N THR A 267 -8.99 -16.31 14.48
CA THR A 267 -9.83 -15.98 15.63
C THR A 267 -10.62 -17.21 16.07
N ASP A 268 -10.91 -17.32 17.36
CA ASP A 268 -11.88 -18.28 17.88
C ASP A 268 -13.31 -17.71 17.86
N GLU A 269 -14.30 -18.53 18.22
CA GLU A 269 -15.72 -18.11 18.26
C GLU A 269 -15.93 -16.93 19.23
N ALA A 270 -15.27 -16.95 20.39
CA ALA A 270 -15.39 -15.87 21.37
C ALA A 270 -14.83 -14.55 20.83
N GLY A 271 -13.66 -14.58 20.20
CA GLY A 271 -13.04 -13.44 19.52
C GLY A 271 -13.92 -12.92 18.40
N LYS A 272 -14.51 -13.80 17.58
CA LYS A 272 -15.45 -13.42 16.52
C LYS A 272 -16.69 -12.72 17.07
N GLN A 273 -17.30 -13.22 18.14
CA GLN A 273 -18.44 -12.57 18.77
C GLN A 273 -18.07 -11.19 19.34
N GLN A 274 -16.86 -11.05 19.89
CA GLN A 274 -16.34 -9.74 20.32
C GLN A 274 -16.15 -8.77 19.14
N ILE A 275 -15.62 -9.23 18.01
CA ILE A 275 -15.48 -8.44 16.79
C ILE A 275 -16.86 -7.97 16.30
N ILE A 276 -17.83 -8.90 16.20
CA ILE A 276 -19.19 -8.59 15.73
C ILE A 276 -19.88 -7.56 16.65
N ALA A 277 -19.67 -7.66 17.96
CA ALA A 277 -20.22 -6.72 18.92
C ALA A 277 -19.68 -5.28 18.77
N ARG A 278 -18.56 -5.07 18.06
CA ARG A 278 -17.96 -3.75 17.81
C ARG A 278 -18.56 -3.01 16.61
N TYR A 279 -19.41 -3.65 15.80
CA TYR A 279 -20.10 -2.96 14.71
C TYR A 279 -20.91 -1.77 15.24
N ARG A 280 -20.48 -0.56 14.89
CA ARG A 280 -21.28 0.63 15.14
C ARG A 280 -22.30 0.81 14.00
N PRO A 281 -23.44 1.47 14.26
CA PRO A 281 -24.39 1.79 13.19
C PRO A 281 -23.70 2.54 12.05
N TYR A 282 -23.96 2.10 10.81
CA TYR A 282 -23.50 2.76 9.59
C TYR A 282 -21.98 2.84 9.41
N THR A 283 -21.23 1.95 10.08
CA THR A 283 -19.77 1.83 9.92
C THR A 283 -19.38 0.38 9.77
N LEU A 284 -18.35 0.11 8.96
CA LEU A 284 -17.75 -1.21 8.85
C LEU A 284 -16.68 -1.42 9.93
N LEU A 285 -16.26 -2.66 10.14
CA LEU A 285 -15.20 -2.99 11.10
C LEU A 285 -13.85 -2.47 10.62
N SER A 286 -13.14 -1.79 11.51
CA SER A 286 -11.76 -1.35 11.31
C SER A 286 -10.73 -2.44 11.64
N SER A 287 -9.45 -2.17 11.39
CA SER A 287 -8.35 -3.06 11.80
C SER A 287 -8.31 -3.23 13.32
N ASP A 288 -8.54 -2.15 14.08
CA ASP A 288 -8.64 -2.21 15.54
C ASP A 288 -9.79 -3.12 15.99
N ASP A 289 -10.95 -3.03 15.32
CA ASP A 289 -12.11 -3.84 15.67
C ASP A 289 -11.86 -5.34 15.45
N ILE A 290 -11.12 -5.70 14.40
CA ILE A 290 -10.84 -7.08 14.03
C ILE A 290 -9.61 -7.61 14.80
N LEU A 291 -8.46 -6.97 14.63
CA LEU A 291 -7.16 -7.47 15.05
C LEU A 291 -6.95 -7.38 16.56
N SER A 292 -7.65 -6.48 17.27
CA SER A 292 -7.56 -6.44 18.74
C SER A 292 -8.09 -7.72 19.39
N ALA A 293 -8.95 -8.49 18.72
CA ALA A 293 -9.43 -9.78 19.19
C ALA A 293 -8.56 -10.97 18.72
N CYS A 294 -7.62 -10.74 17.80
CA CYS A 294 -6.70 -11.76 17.30
C CYS A 294 -5.48 -11.89 18.25
N LYS A 295 -5.13 -13.13 18.61
CA LYS A 295 -3.95 -13.41 19.46
C LYS A 295 -2.64 -13.24 18.70
N SER A 296 -2.67 -13.34 17.38
CA SER A 296 -1.49 -13.19 16.51
C SER A 296 -1.19 -11.74 16.12
N ALA A 297 -1.97 -10.77 16.57
CA ALA A 297 -1.81 -9.35 16.22
C ALA A 297 -1.33 -8.54 17.42
N VAL A 298 -0.38 -7.63 17.20
CA VAL A 298 0.15 -6.70 18.21
C VAL A 298 -0.06 -5.27 17.73
N PRO A 299 -0.69 -4.40 18.54
CA PRO A 299 -0.82 -2.99 18.20
C PRO A 299 0.53 -2.27 18.43
N LEU A 300 0.98 -1.56 17.41
CA LEU A 300 2.07 -0.60 17.47
C LEU A 300 1.50 0.80 17.37
N TYR A 301 1.54 1.52 18.49
CA TYR A 301 0.98 2.85 18.60
C TYR A 301 1.97 3.89 18.06
N THR A 302 1.65 4.55 16.97
CA THR A 302 2.55 5.52 16.33
C THR A 302 2.90 6.67 17.27
N ALA A 303 1.93 7.13 18.08
CA ALA A 303 2.12 8.20 19.04
C ALA A 303 2.96 7.83 20.28
N THR A 304 3.08 6.57 20.68
CA THR A 304 3.78 6.22 21.95
C THR A 304 4.89 5.20 21.77
N ASP A 305 4.72 4.27 20.84
CA ASP A 305 5.72 3.25 20.55
C ASP A 305 6.77 3.73 19.55
N ILE A 306 6.39 4.65 18.64
CA ILE A 306 7.15 5.00 17.43
C ILE A 306 7.35 6.53 17.30
N HIS A 307 6.94 7.34 18.30
CA HIS A 307 6.73 8.79 18.18
C HIS A 307 7.74 9.54 17.27
N PRO A 308 7.33 9.99 16.07
CA PRO A 308 8.27 10.39 15.03
C PRO A 308 8.99 11.72 15.29
N TYR A 309 8.30 12.67 15.94
CA TYR A 309 8.81 14.01 16.20
C TYR A 309 9.61 14.16 17.49
N ASP A 310 9.42 13.29 18.50
CA ASP A 310 10.23 13.30 19.73
C ASP A 310 11.69 12.90 19.46
N LEU A 311 11.93 12.25 18.33
CA LEU A 311 13.19 11.63 17.96
C LEU A 311 13.95 12.44 16.90
N VAL A 312 13.36 13.53 16.39
CA VAL A 312 14.00 14.45 15.44
C VAL A 312 14.17 15.82 16.12
N PRO A 313 15.41 16.24 16.45
CA PRO A 313 15.64 17.57 16.99
C PRO A 313 15.13 18.63 15.99
N VAL A 314 14.46 19.68 16.48
CA VAL A 314 13.87 20.78 15.67
C VAL A 314 14.85 21.38 14.64
N ASN A 315 16.15 21.26 14.88
CA ASN A 315 17.22 21.81 14.03
C ASN A 315 17.96 20.76 13.17
N ASN A 316 17.67 19.47 13.32
CA ASN A 316 18.37 18.35 12.66
C ASN A 316 17.37 17.41 11.95
N TYR A 317 16.56 17.96 11.05
CA TYR A 317 15.74 17.16 10.14
C TYR A 317 16.63 16.14 9.39
N GLY A 318 16.31 14.85 9.43
CA GLY A 318 17.11 13.77 8.83
C GLY A 318 18.17 13.10 9.72
N GLU A 319 18.19 13.35 11.04
CA GLU A 319 19.07 12.63 11.98
C GLU A 319 18.30 11.98 13.12
N ILE A 320 18.20 10.65 13.10
CA ILE A 320 17.56 9.83 14.12
C ILE A 320 18.63 9.35 15.13
N PRO A 321 18.44 9.59 16.44
CA PRO A 321 19.36 9.12 17.47
C PRO A 321 19.42 7.59 17.54
N VAL A 322 20.63 7.04 17.69
CA VAL A 322 20.86 5.59 17.86
C VAL A 322 20.04 5.00 19.02
N ALA A 323 19.91 5.73 20.13
CA ALA A 323 19.14 5.28 21.28
C ALA A 323 17.65 5.08 20.95
N SER A 324 17.09 5.91 20.08
CA SER A 324 15.70 5.84 19.63
C SER A 324 15.43 4.56 18.84
N ILE A 325 16.30 4.22 17.90
CA ILE A 325 16.19 3.01 17.08
C ILE A 325 16.26 1.75 17.95
N LYS A 326 17.20 1.74 18.92
CA LYS A 326 17.30 0.65 19.90
C LYS A 326 16.01 0.49 20.71
N ALA A 327 15.44 1.60 21.17
CA ALA A 327 14.21 1.60 21.96
C ALA A 327 13.02 1.05 21.15
N VAL A 328 12.91 1.40 19.86
CA VAL A 328 11.87 0.88 18.96
C VAL A 328 12.01 -0.64 18.80
N TYR A 329 13.19 -1.15 18.46
CA TYR A 329 13.39 -2.60 18.33
C TYR A 329 13.10 -3.34 19.62
N GLN A 330 13.59 -2.85 20.76
CA GLN A 330 13.29 -3.47 22.05
C GLN A 330 11.77 -3.50 22.29
N ARG A 331 11.09 -2.37 22.13
CA ARG A 331 9.65 -2.24 22.39
C ARG A 331 8.80 -3.11 21.49
N VAL A 332 9.12 -3.17 20.19
CA VAL A 332 8.44 -4.06 19.23
C VAL A 332 8.64 -5.52 19.66
N THR A 333 9.88 -5.94 19.95
CA THR A 333 10.17 -7.31 20.37
C THR A 333 9.50 -7.67 21.70
N ASP A 334 9.45 -6.75 22.66
CA ASP A 334 8.79 -6.95 23.95
C ASP A 334 7.28 -7.15 23.77
N LYS A 335 6.63 -6.35 22.91
CA LYS A 335 5.21 -6.50 22.63
C LYS A 335 4.89 -7.82 21.92
N ILE A 336 5.72 -8.24 20.97
CA ILE A 336 5.62 -9.57 20.35
C ILE A 336 5.76 -10.65 21.42
N SER A 337 6.76 -10.53 22.30
CA SER A 337 7.02 -11.48 23.38
C SER A 337 5.85 -11.63 24.33
N GLN A 338 5.15 -10.54 24.62
CA GLN A 338 4.03 -10.52 25.56
C GLN A 338 2.76 -11.17 24.99
N ARG A 339 2.54 -11.09 23.66
CA ARG A 339 1.24 -11.42 23.06
C ARG A 339 1.26 -12.59 22.09
N ILE A 340 2.35 -12.79 21.34
CA ILE A 340 2.39 -13.76 20.25
C ILE A 340 3.22 -15.00 20.63
N PHE A 341 4.51 -14.83 20.92
CA PHE A 341 5.40 -15.93 21.33
C PHE A 341 6.62 -15.38 22.07
N PRO A 342 7.24 -16.14 23.00
CA PRO A 342 8.39 -15.67 23.77
C PRO A 342 9.58 -15.23 22.90
N LEU A 343 10.03 -13.99 23.08
CA LEU A 343 11.14 -13.41 22.34
C LEU A 343 12.00 -12.55 23.28
N THR A 344 13.31 -12.83 23.31
CA THR A 344 14.27 -12.06 24.10
C THR A 344 15.25 -11.37 23.18
N ALA A 345 15.15 -10.04 23.07
CA ALA A 345 16.11 -9.22 22.33
C ALA A 345 17.23 -8.74 23.27
N THR A 346 18.47 -8.95 22.87
CA THR A 346 19.68 -8.52 23.60
C THR A 346 20.73 -7.97 22.63
N ASP A 347 21.75 -7.30 23.16
CA ASP A 347 22.88 -6.80 22.38
C ASP A 347 22.49 -5.92 21.17
N ILE A 348 21.41 -5.14 21.29
CA ILE A 348 20.97 -4.23 20.23
C ILE A 348 22.04 -3.15 20.03
N ARG A 349 22.73 -3.21 18.89
CA ARG A 349 23.76 -2.26 18.45
C ARG A 349 23.29 -1.61 17.17
N VAL A 350 23.50 -0.30 17.07
CA VAL A 350 23.21 0.46 15.85
C VAL A 350 24.47 1.23 15.51
N GLN A 351 24.91 1.10 14.27
CA GLN A 351 26.11 1.72 13.72
C GLN A 351 25.67 2.58 12.53
N LYS A 352 26.10 3.84 12.52
CA LYS A 352 25.94 4.69 11.33
C LYS A 352 27.08 4.36 10.37
N ALA A 353 26.78 4.18 9.08
CA ALA A 353 27.83 4.10 8.08
C ALA A 353 28.69 5.36 8.13
N ALA A 354 30.00 5.22 7.91
CA ALA A 354 30.85 6.36 7.65
C ALA A 354 30.68 6.76 6.17
N PRO A 355 30.74 8.06 5.82
CA PRO A 355 30.84 8.47 4.43
C PRO A 355 32.12 7.89 3.81
N ASN A 356 32.08 7.65 2.51
CA ASN A 356 33.25 7.31 1.69
C ASN A 356 34.25 8.47 1.65
N ALA A 357 35.43 8.23 1.08
CA ALA A 357 36.53 9.20 1.04
C ALA A 357 36.20 10.49 0.26
N ASP A 358 35.19 10.46 -0.60
CA ASP A 358 34.61 11.58 -1.34
C ASP A 358 33.57 12.39 -0.53
N GLY A 359 33.28 11.96 0.70
CA GLY A 359 32.26 12.56 1.56
C GLY A 359 30.83 12.09 1.29
N LEU A 360 30.63 11.20 0.32
CA LEU A 360 29.32 10.63 -0.04
C LEU A 360 29.09 9.31 0.67
N TYR A 361 27.85 8.98 0.98
CA TYR A 361 27.51 7.65 1.47
C TYR A 361 27.46 6.64 0.31
N PRO A 362 27.71 5.33 0.53
CA PRO A 362 27.74 4.30 -0.53
C PRO A 362 26.49 4.25 -1.44
N TYR A 363 25.34 4.70 -0.95
CA TYR A 363 24.07 4.79 -1.70
C TYR A 363 23.79 6.18 -2.32
N GLN A 364 24.58 7.21 -1.96
CA GLN A 364 24.41 8.57 -2.49
C GLN A 364 24.98 8.77 -3.90
N GLU A 365 25.91 7.93 -4.36
CA GLU A 365 26.43 8.03 -5.74
C GLU A 365 25.38 7.65 -6.80
N GLN A 366 24.41 6.76 -6.49
CA GLN A 366 23.34 6.38 -7.43
C GLN A 366 22.09 7.28 -7.33
N LEU A 367 21.84 7.91 -6.18
CA LEU A 367 20.64 8.69 -5.89
C LEU A 367 20.94 10.18 -5.60
N ALA A 368 21.87 10.78 -6.34
CA ALA A 368 22.25 12.19 -6.24
C ALA A 368 21.12 13.23 -6.46
N LEU A 369 19.85 12.80 -6.51
CA LEU A 369 18.67 13.66 -6.61
C LEU A 369 17.73 13.61 -5.38
N SER A 370 17.99 12.80 -4.34
CA SER A 370 17.13 12.76 -3.14
C SER A 370 17.93 12.87 -1.83
N ARG A 371 17.47 13.76 -0.94
CA ARG A 371 18.19 14.21 0.27
C ARG A 371 18.41 13.06 1.27
N SER A 372 19.64 12.96 1.79
CA SER A 372 20.06 12.26 3.03
C SER A 372 19.72 10.76 3.21
N ALA A 373 20.19 9.88 2.32
CA ALA A 373 20.29 8.44 2.63
C ALA A 373 21.54 8.18 3.50
N LYS A 374 21.36 8.15 4.82
CA LYS A 374 22.39 7.64 5.74
C LYS A 374 22.01 6.19 6.05
N ILE A 375 22.89 5.27 5.68
CA ILE A 375 22.69 3.85 5.98
C ILE A 375 23.03 3.61 7.45
N LEU A 376 22.06 3.11 8.20
CA LEU A 376 22.24 2.62 9.56
C LEU A 376 22.26 1.09 9.50
N SER A 377 23.23 0.46 10.17
CA SER A 377 23.18 -0.97 10.41
C SER A 377 22.82 -1.23 11.85
N ALA A 378 21.78 -2.01 12.06
CA ALA A 378 21.44 -2.54 13.37
C ALA A 378 21.77 -4.02 13.45
N THR A 379 22.27 -4.46 14.60
CA THR A 379 22.44 -5.87 14.92
C THR A 379 21.79 -6.15 16.26
N LEU A 380 21.12 -7.29 16.38
CA LEU A 380 20.50 -7.71 17.63
C LEU A 380 20.60 -9.23 17.79
N GLN A 381 20.63 -9.69 19.04
CA GLN A 381 20.47 -11.10 19.36
C GLN A 381 19.03 -11.39 19.76
N LEU A 382 18.32 -12.21 18.99
CA LEU A 382 17.02 -12.77 19.37
C LEU A 382 17.20 -14.18 19.88
N ASN A 383 16.85 -14.42 21.15
CA ASN A 383 17.00 -15.72 21.81
C ASN A 383 18.41 -16.33 21.64
N GLY A 384 19.44 -15.49 21.65
CA GLY A 384 20.86 -15.88 21.50
C GLY A 384 21.36 -16.01 20.06
N GLN A 385 20.52 -15.79 19.05
CA GLN A 385 20.93 -15.80 17.65
C GLN A 385 21.05 -14.38 17.09
N LEU A 386 22.16 -14.10 16.39
CA LEU A 386 22.45 -12.79 15.82
C LEU A 386 21.70 -12.57 14.49
N TYR A 387 21.08 -11.39 14.38
CA TYR A 387 20.48 -10.86 13.16
C TYR A 387 21.02 -9.47 12.88
N LYS A 388 21.02 -9.08 11.61
CA LYS A 388 21.43 -7.76 11.11
C LYS A 388 20.30 -7.21 10.26
N GLU A 389 20.09 -5.91 10.37
CA GLU A 389 19.15 -5.14 9.56
C GLU A 389 19.85 -3.86 9.09
N THR A 390 19.69 -3.54 7.82
CA THR A 390 20.13 -2.28 7.22
C THR A 390 18.90 -1.39 7.09
N ILE A 391 19.07 -0.14 7.50
CA ILE A 391 17.99 0.81 7.63
C ILE A 391 18.39 2.04 6.82
N ASP A 392 17.50 2.48 5.92
CA ASP A 392 17.59 3.79 5.30
C ASP A 392 16.97 4.85 6.24
N GLU A 393 17.79 5.79 6.71
CA GLU A 393 17.37 6.85 7.64
C GLU A 393 16.23 7.73 7.06
N LYS A 394 16.14 7.91 5.73
CA LYS A 394 15.04 8.65 5.08
C LYS A 394 13.73 7.86 5.14
N GLU A 395 13.79 6.55 4.93
CA GLU A 395 12.61 5.69 4.97
C GLU A 395 12.17 5.36 6.40
N PHE A 396 13.09 5.48 7.35
CA PHE A 396 12.77 5.47 8.77
C PHE A 396 11.94 6.71 9.18
N GLU A 397 11.97 7.82 8.42
CA GLU A 397 11.05 8.96 8.60
C GLU A 397 9.60 8.62 8.21
N SER A 398 9.36 7.50 7.51
CA SER A 398 8.02 6.94 7.27
C SER A 398 7.60 5.88 8.31
N TRP A 399 8.44 5.68 9.34
CA TRP A 399 8.28 5.04 10.66
C TRP A 399 7.71 3.61 10.78
N VAL A 400 6.87 3.14 9.86
CA VAL A 400 6.22 1.82 9.99
C VAL A 400 6.25 1.06 8.67
N ARG A 401 7.45 0.59 8.35
CA ARG A 401 7.71 -0.24 7.17
C ARG A 401 8.07 -1.67 7.60
N PRO A 402 7.37 -2.71 7.11
CA PRO A 402 7.70 -4.10 7.40
C PRO A 402 9.17 -4.46 7.24
N GLU A 403 9.81 -3.81 6.29
CA GLU A 403 11.20 -3.96 5.90
C GLU A 403 12.16 -3.76 7.06
N ASN A 404 11.87 -2.81 7.96
CA ASN A 404 12.75 -2.49 9.09
C ASN A 404 12.74 -3.57 10.19
N LEU A 405 11.90 -4.60 10.04
CA LEU A 405 11.67 -5.66 11.02
C LEU A 405 11.80 -7.06 10.37
N GLN A 406 12.51 -7.16 9.24
CA GLN A 406 12.67 -8.40 8.49
C GLN A 406 13.37 -9.51 9.30
N PHE A 407 14.29 -9.15 10.20
CA PHE A 407 14.91 -10.10 11.13
C PHE A 407 13.90 -10.99 11.89
N LEU A 408 12.66 -10.52 12.13
CA LEU A 408 11.61 -11.32 12.77
C LEU A 408 11.17 -12.49 11.88
N ASN A 409 11.10 -12.28 10.56
CA ASN A 409 10.77 -13.34 9.61
C ASN A 409 11.93 -14.31 9.41
N HIS A 410 13.18 -13.84 9.46
CA HIS A 410 14.35 -14.73 9.56
C HIS A 410 14.32 -15.57 10.84
N TYR A 411 13.95 -14.97 11.98
CA TYR A 411 13.79 -15.71 13.23
C TYR A 411 12.74 -16.81 13.10
N LEU A 412 11.58 -16.52 12.51
CA LEU A 412 10.52 -17.51 12.27
C LEU A 412 10.97 -18.63 11.34
N GLU A 413 11.73 -18.32 10.28
CA GLU A 413 12.34 -19.33 9.42
C GLU A 413 13.25 -20.28 10.22
N ASP A 414 14.05 -19.77 11.15
CA ASP A 414 14.91 -20.61 12.01
C ASP A 414 14.12 -21.52 12.93
N GLN A 415 12.94 -21.08 13.35
CA GLN A 415 12.02 -21.90 14.14
C GLN A 415 11.19 -22.85 13.27
N HIS A 416 11.42 -22.87 11.95
CA HIS A 416 10.62 -23.61 10.97
C HIS A 416 9.12 -23.24 10.99
N ASP A 417 8.80 -22.02 11.42
CA ASP A 417 7.45 -21.48 11.38
C ASP A 417 7.14 -21.00 9.96
N GLN A 418 5.97 -21.39 9.45
CA GLN A 418 5.53 -21.01 8.10
C GLN A 418 4.78 -19.67 8.08
N ARG A 419 4.47 -19.10 9.24
CA ARG A 419 3.80 -17.80 9.35
C ARG A 419 4.79 -16.66 9.11
N ARG A 420 4.30 -15.52 8.63
CA ARG A 420 5.09 -14.30 8.42
C ARG A 420 4.41 -13.10 9.08
N PHE A 421 5.21 -12.13 9.46
CA PHE A 421 4.73 -10.85 9.97
C PHE A 421 4.26 -9.95 8.83
N TYR A 422 3.06 -9.41 8.99
CA TYR A 422 2.43 -8.42 8.11
C TYR A 422 2.04 -7.19 8.93
N PHE A 423 2.13 -6.03 8.31
CA PHE A 423 1.71 -4.75 8.85
C PHE A 423 0.37 -4.40 8.25
N ILE A 424 -0.61 -4.18 9.13
CA ILE A 424 -1.98 -3.87 8.73
C ILE A 424 -2.32 -2.50 9.28
N GLN A 425 -2.54 -1.57 8.36
CA GLN A 425 -2.97 -0.21 8.69
C GLN A 425 -4.50 -0.15 8.83
N PRO A 426 -5.04 0.85 9.54
CA PRO A 426 -6.48 1.05 9.63
C PRO A 426 -7.12 1.30 8.27
N ASN A 427 -8.11 0.47 7.90
CA ASN A 427 -8.93 0.71 6.73
C ASN A 427 -9.99 1.77 7.01
N ARG A 428 -10.20 2.68 6.06
CA ARG A 428 -11.24 3.71 6.11
C ARG A 428 -12.19 3.52 4.95
N PHE A 429 -13.43 3.18 5.27
CA PHE A 429 -14.46 2.96 4.26
C PHE A 429 -15.20 4.26 3.93
N THR A 430 -15.32 5.16 4.89
CA THR A 430 -16.09 6.40 4.76
C THR A 430 -15.27 7.66 5.00
N ARG A 431 -14.00 7.50 5.40
CA ARG A 431 -13.07 8.51 5.96
C ARG A 431 -13.50 9.13 7.29
N TYR A 432 -14.72 8.86 7.76
CA TYR A 432 -15.22 9.33 9.05
C TYR A 432 -14.80 8.42 10.20
N GLU A 433 -14.17 7.28 9.89
CA GLU A 433 -13.40 6.53 10.86
C GLU A 433 -12.26 7.41 11.42
N PRO A 434 -11.83 7.21 12.68
CA PRO A 434 -10.81 8.05 13.32
C PRO A 434 -9.59 8.34 12.42
N LEU A 435 -9.26 9.62 12.31
CA LEU A 435 -8.36 10.21 11.31
C LEU A 435 -6.87 9.94 11.54
N GLN A 436 -6.48 9.30 12.64
CA GLN A 436 -5.08 9.09 12.94
C GLN A 436 -4.75 7.60 12.84
N PRO A 437 -3.74 7.18 12.04
CA PRO A 437 -3.17 5.86 12.16
C PRO A 437 -2.39 5.80 13.48
N ASP A 438 -3.10 5.93 14.60
CA ASP A 438 -2.50 5.82 15.92
C ASP A 438 -2.01 4.40 16.15
N THR A 439 -2.55 3.42 15.42
CA THR A 439 -2.21 2.01 15.58
C THR A 439 -1.93 1.38 14.22
N VAL A 440 -0.75 0.79 14.07
CA VAL A 440 -0.47 -0.20 13.03
C VAL A 440 -0.39 -1.56 13.70
N PHE A 441 -1.04 -2.57 13.13
CA PHE A 441 -0.95 -3.92 13.67
C PHE A 441 0.16 -4.70 13.02
N LEU A 442 1.10 -5.16 13.83
CA LEU A 442 2.03 -6.21 13.45
C LEU A 442 1.38 -7.56 13.70
N THR A 443 1.06 -8.29 12.63
CA THR A 443 0.25 -9.51 12.69
C THR A 443 0.99 -10.71 12.10
N LEU A 444 1.07 -11.79 12.86
CA LEU A 444 1.65 -13.05 12.43
C LEU A 444 0.60 -13.92 11.72
N LEU A 445 0.76 -14.12 10.42
CA LEU A 445 -0.24 -14.77 9.56
C LEU A 445 0.38 -15.89 8.72
N THR A 446 -0.42 -16.91 8.38
CA THR A 446 -0.11 -17.76 7.23
C THR A 446 -0.43 -17.03 5.93
N GLU A 447 0.08 -17.51 4.80
CA GLU A 447 -0.25 -16.98 3.46
C GLU A 447 -1.76 -16.96 3.21
N ALA A 448 -2.46 -18.08 3.46
CA ALA A 448 -3.91 -18.16 3.30
C ALA A 448 -4.69 -17.16 4.21
N GLN A 449 -4.18 -16.86 5.40
CA GLN A 449 -4.77 -15.85 6.27
C GLN A 449 -4.53 -14.44 5.75
N ALA A 450 -3.32 -14.16 5.23
CA ALA A 450 -2.96 -12.90 4.62
C ALA A 450 -3.83 -12.63 3.37
N GLU A 451 -3.97 -13.59 2.47
CA GLU A 451 -4.84 -13.49 1.28
C GLU A 451 -6.31 -13.21 1.65
N LEU A 452 -6.81 -13.84 2.71
CA LEU A 452 -8.19 -13.64 3.15
C LEU A 452 -8.41 -12.25 3.76
N LEU A 453 -7.41 -11.74 4.49
CA LEU A 453 -7.41 -10.41 5.07
C LEU A 453 -7.26 -9.32 4.00
N GLN A 454 -6.44 -9.55 2.98
CA GLN A 454 -6.27 -8.66 1.85
C GLN A 454 -7.47 -8.76 0.90
N SER A 455 -8.51 -7.97 1.18
CA SER A 455 -9.72 -7.93 0.39
C SER A 455 -10.35 -6.54 0.41
N PRO A 456 -11.12 -6.15 -0.63
CA PRO A 456 -11.83 -4.87 -0.66
C PRO A 456 -12.84 -4.71 0.49
N TYR A 457 -13.18 -5.81 1.18
CA TYR A 457 -14.14 -5.82 2.28
C TYR A 457 -13.47 -5.73 3.66
N LEU A 458 -12.20 -6.12 3.79
CA LEU A 458 -11.47 -6.07 5.07
C LEU A 458 -10.34 -5.06 5.01
N PHE A 459 -9.21 -5.40 4.38
CA PHE A 459 -8.06 -4.54 4.22
C PHE A 459 -7.66 -4.51 2.74
N ASP A 460 -7.69 -3.33 2.13
CA ASP A 460 -7.26 -3.10 0.75
C ASP A 460 -5.76 -3.40 0.56
N ARG A 461 -4.96 -3.09 1.59
CA ARG A 461 -3.53 -3.38 1.65
C ARG A 461 -3.15 -3.97 3.00
N ILE A 462 -2.36 -5.04 2.94
CA ILE A 462 -1.55 -5.54 4.04
C ILE A 462 -0.12 -5.55 3.54
N GLU A 463 0.83 -5.05 4.32
CA GLU A 463 2.22 -4.92 3.89
C GLU A 463 3.05 -6.04 4.54
N GLY A 464 3.59 -6.96 3.74
CA GLY A 464 4.54 -7.97 4.21
C GLY A 464 5.98 -7.50 4.05
N CYS A 465 6.93 -8.10 4.77
CA CYS A 465 8.34 -7.96 4.40
C CYS A 465 8.58 -8.55 3.01
N TYR A 466 9.55 -8.04 2.25
CA TYR A 466 9.86 -8.50 0.89
C TYR A 466 11.18 -9.26 0.80
N ASN A 467 11.37 -10.02 -0.27
CA ASN A 467 12.56 -10.86 -0.49
C ASN A 467 13.79 -10.10 -1.05
N GLY A 468 13.76 -8.78 -1.15
CA GLY A 468 14.89 -8.00 -1.64
C GLY A 468 15.75 -7.43 -0.51
N SER A 469 16.71 -6.57 -0.88
CA SER A 469 17.65 -5.98 0.07
C SER A 469 17.00 -4.80 0.78
N PRO A 470 17.12 -4.67 2.12
CA PRO A 470 16.76 -3.44 2.83
C PRO A 470 17.55 -2.26 2.25
N GLY A 471 16.94 -1.53 1.30
CA GLY A 471 17.59 -0.52 0.45
C GLY A 471 16.89 -0.31 -0.89
N ASP A 472 16.21 -1.34 -1.41
CA ASP A 472 15.45 -1.31 -2.69
C ASP A 472 14.08 -0.60 -2.56
N TYR A 473 14.03 0.50 -1.79
CA TYR A 473 12.80 1.12 -1.29
C TYR A 473 12.05 2.02 -2.29
N ASP A 474 12.52 2.11 -3.53
CA ASP A 474 11.96 3.00 -4.56
C ASP A 474 10.56 2.56 -5.04
N TYR A 475 10.09 1.37 -4.65
CA TYR A 475 8.78 0.84 -5.05
C TYR A 475 7.99 0.30 -3.86
N ALA A 476 6.67 0.52 -3.89
CA ALA A 476 5.75 -0.22 -3.03
C ALA A 476 5.95 -1.72 -3.28
N VAL A 477 6.35 -2.47 -2.25
CA VAL A 477 6.45 -3.93 -2.34
C VAL A 477 5.10 -4.46 -2.80
N TYR A 478 5.08 -5.07 -3.98
CA TYR A 478 3.88 -5.71 -4.47
C TYR A 478 3.68 -7.06 -3.75
N PRO A 479 2.43 -7.52 -3.54
CA PRO A 479 2.15 -8.76 -2.79
C PRO A 479 2.89 -10.03 -3.27
N TYR A 480 3.25 -10.10 -4.55
CA TYR A 480 4.02 -11.22 -5.12
C TYR A 480 5.53 -11.16 -4.84
N GLN A 481 6.01 -10.09 -4.21
CA GLN A 481 7.42 -9.89 -3.83
C GLN A 481 7.65 -10.11 -2.33
N TYR A 482 6.62 -10.53 -1.60
CA TYR A 482 6.72 -10.82 -0.18
C TYR A 482 7.73 -11.91 0.13
N PHE A 483 8.13 -11.93 1.40
CA PHE A 483 9.12 -12.80 1.94
C PHE A 483 8.70 -14.27 1.78
N ASP A 484 9.29 -14.93 0.79
CA ASP A 484 9.06 -16.32 0.44
C ASP A 484 10.30 -17.14 0.76
N THR A 485 10.11 -18.22 1.53
CA THR A 485 11.17 -19.17 1.89
C THR A 485 11.51 -20.15 0.78
N GLY A 486 10.70 -20.27 -0.27
CA GLY A 486 10.94 -21.17 -1.39
C GLY A 486 11.96 -20.66 -2.42
N THR A 487 12.17 -19.35 -2.49
CA THR A 487 12.93 -18.68 -3.56
C THR A 487 14.35 -18.26 -3.17
N ARG A 488 14.73 -18.40 -1.90
CA ARG A 488 16.01 -17.92 -1.35
C ARG A 488 16.79 -18.99 -0.59
N LEU A 489 18.08 -18.72 -0.37
CA LEU A 489 18.94 -19.58 0.43
C LEU A 489 18.51 -19.52 1.91
N ASN A 490 18.29 -20.69 2.51
CA ASN A 490 18.01 -20.79 3.93
C ASN A 490 19.29 -20.69 4.77
N LYS A 491 19.12 -20.59 6.09
CA LYS A 491 20.22 -20.52 7.06
C LYS A 491 21.24 -21.65 6.90
N GLN A 492 20.81 -22.90 6.78
CA GLN A 492 21.72 -24.05 6.68
C GLN A 492 22.60 -23.98 5.41
N GLN A 493 22.00 -23.55 4.30
CA GLN A 493 22.71 -23.34 3.04
C GLN A 493 23.75 -22.23 3.17
N ILE A 494 23.38 -21.10 3.78
CA ILE A 494 24.29 -19.97 4.04
C ILE A 494 25.42 -20.39 4.98
N ASP A 495 25.12 -21.05 6.09
CA ASP A 495 26.10 -21.47 7.09
C ASP A 495 27.12 -22.47 6.51
N SER A 496 26.63 -23.43 5.71
CA SER A 496 27.48 -24.38 4.99
C SER A 496 28.38 -23.68 3.97
N PHE A 497 27.82 -22.70 3.26
CA PHE A 497 28.54 -21.92 2.27
C PHE A 497 29.62 -21.03 2.89
N VAL A 498 29.31 -20.33 3.98
CA VAL A 498 30.28 -19.51 4.73
C VAL A 498 31.41 -20.38 5.28
N THR A 499 31.09 -21.58 5.79
CA THR A 499 32.09 -22.54 6.27
C THR A 499 33.05 -22.96 5.15
N LEU A 500 32.51 -23.30 3.97
CA LEU A 500 33.32 -23.62 2.79
C LEU A 500 34.16 -22.40 2.36
N GLY A 501 33.54 -21.23 2.25
CA GLY A 501 34.21 -20.01 1.81
C GLY A 501 35.36 -19.63 2.74
N ARG A 502 35.20 -19.79 4.06
CA ARG A 502 36.29 -19.57 5.02
C ARG A 502 37.42 -20.58 4.88
N LYS A 503 37.10 -21.87 4.69
CA LYS A 503 38.11 -22.91 4.43
C LYS A 503 38.93 -22.59 3.17
N GLN A 504 38.29 -21.96 2.18
CA GLN A 504 38.91 -21.53 0.93
C GLN A 504 39.48 -20.09 0.97
N LEU A 505 39.46 -19.42 2.13
CA LEU A 505 39.93 -18.04 2.32
C LEU A 505 39.19 -16.99 1.46
N LEU A 506 37.92 -17.23 1.11
CA LEU A 506 37.08 -16.32 0.35
C LEU A 506 36.46 -15.21 1.21
N PHE A 507 36.24 -15.51 2.48
CA PHE A 507 35.64 -14.59 3.44
C PHE A 507 36.62 -14.25 4.57
N PRO A 508 36.50 -13.05 5.18
CA PRO A 508 37.24 -12.71 6.38
C PRO A 508 37.04 -13.77 7.48
N GLN A 509 38.11 -14.05 8.24
CA GLN A 509 38.08 -15.06 9.31
C GLN A 509 37.42 -14.55 10.60
N GLN A 510 37.25 -13.24 10.74
CA GLN A 510 36.66 -12.61 11.92
C GLN A 510 35.13 -12.67 11.88
N ASP A 511 34.50 -12.74 13.06
CA ASP A 511 33.05 -12.66 13.29
C ASP A 511 32.14 -13.43 12.30
N THR A 512 32.10 -14.77 12.44
CA THR A 512 31.28 -15.65 11.57
C THR A 512 29.80 -15.34 11.66
N ALA A 513 29.31 -15.08 12.87
CA ALA A 513 27.91 -14.82 13.12
C ALA A 513 27.46 -13.55 12.38
N LEU A 514 28.28 -12.49 12.42
CA LEU A 514 27.97 -11.24 11.72
C LEU A 514 27.94 -11.42 10.21
N LEU A 515 28.90 -12.15 9.63
CA LEU A 515 28.91 -12.43 8.19
C LEU A 515 27.67 -13.24 7.76
N GLN A 516 27.30 -14.26 8.53
CA GLN A 516 26.11 -15.07 8.25
C GLN A 516 24.83 -14.22 8.34
N ALA A 517 24.72 -13.38 9.37
CA ALA A 517 23.61 -12.46 9.53
C ALA A 517 23.52 -11.47 8.36
N ALA A 518 24.64 -10.90 7.94
CA ALA A 518 24.70 -9.94 6.84
C ALA A 518 24.34 -10.57 5.48
N ILE A 519 24.84 -11.77 5.19
CA ILE A 519 24.45 -12.50 3.97
C ILE A 519 22.95 -12.78 3.99
N ARG A 520 22.41 -13.22 5.12
CA ARG A 520 21.00 -13.61 5.23
C ARG A 520 20.05 -12.45 5.05
N GLU A 521 20.40 -11.29 5.58
CA GLU A 521 19.63 -10.06 5.45
C GLU A 521 19.35 -9.70 3.97
N GLN A 522 20.30 -9.97 3.07
CA GLN A 522 20.15 -9.70 1.63
C GLN A 522 19.23 -10.70 0.91
N ASN A 523 18.68 -11.70 1.62
CA ASN A 523 17.78 -12.72 1.07
C ASN A 523 18.29 -13.35 -0.25
N PRO A 524 19.55 -13.82 -0.31
CA PRO A 524 20.17 -14.23 -1.56
C PRO A 524 19.41 -15.39 -2.20
N THR A 525 19.12 -15.27 -3.50
CA THR A 525 18.42 -16.33 -4.26
C THR A 525 19.37 -17.47 -4.62
N GLY A 526 20.66 -17.18 -4.76
CA GLY A 526 21.69 -18.20 -4.99
C GLY A 526 23.04 -17.86 -4.35
N TYR A 527 23.96 -18.83 -4.38
CA TYR A 527 25.28 -18.71 -3.74
C TYR A 527 26.16 -17.63 -4.38
N GLN A 528 25.90 -17.29 -5.64
CA GLN A 528 26.50 -16.14 -6.33
C GLN A 528 26.20 -14.81 -5.61
N ASP A 529 25.00 -14.63 -5.06
CA ASP A 529 24.62 -13.41 -4.36
C ASP A 529 25.35 -13.34 -3.02
N ALA A 530 25.45 -14.47 -2.32
CA ALA A 530 26.24 -14.58 -1.10
C ALA A 530 27.75 -14.32 -1.32
N LEU A 531 28.29 -14.58 -2.53
CA LEU A 531 29.68 -14.26 -2.87
C LEU A 531 29.98 -12.77 -2.94
N SER A 532 28.96 -11.90 -3.08
CA SER A 532 29.15 -10.45 -3.05
C SER A 532 29.77 -9.95 -1.73
N PHE A 533 29.63 -10.73 -0.65
CA PHE A 533 30.26 -10.46 0.65
C PHE A 533 31.76 -10.84 0.71
N SER A 534 32.29 -11.45 -0.36
CA SER A 534 33.72 -11.68 -0.47
C SER A 534 34.41 -10.37 -0.86
N PRO A 535 35.49 -9.96 -0.18
CA PRO A 535 36.27 -8.80 -0.60
C PRO A 535 36.95 -8.99 -1.98
N ALA A 536 36.94 -10.21 -2.51
CA ALA A 536 37.45 -10.52 -3.85
C ALA A 536 36.37 -10.42 -4.95
N CYS A 537 35.11 -10.15 -4.59
CA CYS A 537 34.00 -9.96 -5.52
C CYS A 537 33.83 -8.48 -5.87
N PHE A 538 33.52 -8.19 -7.13
CA PHE A 538 33.29 -6.83 -7.61
C PHE A 538 32.36 -6.83 -8.84
N SER A 539 31.65 -5.72 -9.04
CA SER A 539 30.84 -5.44 -10.22
C SER A 539 31.68 -4.78 -11.32
N SER A 540 31.36 -5.06 -12.58
CA SER A 540 31.98 -4.42 -13.75
C SER A 540 31.13 -3.29 -14.35
N ALA A 541 30.28 -2.62 -13.56
CA ALA A 541 29.41 -1.52 -13.99
C ALA A 541 30.14 -0.40 -14.79
N ALA A 542 31.47 -0.37 -14.77
CA ALA A 542 32.33 0.59 -15.46
C ALA A 542 33.25 0.00 -16.57
N ASP A 543 32.77 -0.97 -17.37
CA ASP A 543 33.48 -1.51 -18.56
C ASP A 543 34.65 -2.49 -18.23
N LEU A 544 34.48 -3.74 -18.67
CA LEU A 544 35.45 -4.83 -18.51
C LEU A 544 36.81 -4.51 -19.16
N GLN A 545 36.84 -3.64 -20.18
CA GLN A 545 38.08 -3.20 -20.82
C GLN A 545 38.92 -2.32 -19.87
N SER A 546 38.28 -1.52 -19.02
CA SER A 546 38.97 -0.74 -17.99
C SER A 546 39.65 -1.66 -16.98
N LEU A 547 39.00 -2.76 -16.59
CA LEU A 547 39.58 -3.76 -15.70
C LEU A 547 40.82 -4.43 -16.30
N ALA A 548 40.82 -4.74 -17.60
CA ALA A 548 41.99 -5.30 -18.28
C ALA A 548 43.19 -4.33 -18.24
N SER A 549 42.93 -3.04 -18.47
CA SER A 549 43.95 -1.98 -18.42
C SER A 549 44.51 -1.79 -17.01
N HIS A 550 43.65 -1.72 -15.98
CA HIS A 550 44.08 -1.65 -14.58
C HIS A 550 44.84 -2.90 -14.12
N THR A 551 44.44 -4.08 -14.60
CA THR A 551 45.18 -5.32 -14.33
C THR A 551 46.59 -5.25 -14.90
N GLN A 552 46.75 -4.73 -16.12
CA GLN A 552 48.06 -4.53 -16.72
C GLN A 552 48.92 -3.57 -15.88
N GLU A 553 48.38 -2.42 -15.47
CA GLU A 553 49.11 -1.48 -14.62
C GLU A 553 49.52 -2.10 -13.27
N ALA A 554 48.62 -2.85 -12.63
CA ALA A 554 48.90 -3.54 -11.37
C ALA A 554 50.02 -4.59 -11.54
N LEU A 555 49.99 -5.35 -12.63
CA LEU A 555 51.03 -6.34 -12.95
C LEU A 555 52.38 -5.69 -13.27
N GLN A 556 52.40 -4.56 -13.97
CA GLN A 556 53.62 -3.79 -14.22
C GLN A 556 54.26 -3.29 -12.92
N ARG A 557 53.45 -2.85 -11.94
CA ARG A 557 53.93 -2.43 -10.62
C ARG A 557 54.50 -3.60 -9.80
N LEU A 558 53.89 -4.79 -9.90
CA LEU A 558 54.34 -5.98 -9.16
C LEU A 558 55.59 -6.63 -9.78
N HIS A 559 55.70 -6.61 -11.12
CA HIS A 559 56.78 -7.25 -11.86
C HIS A 559 57.27 -6.33 -12.99
N ALA A 560 58.06 -5.32 -12.64
CA ALA A 560 58.56 -4.26 -13.52
C ALA A 560 59.26 -4.72 -14.82
N HIS A 561 59.60 -6.01 -14.97
CA HIS A 561 60.46 -6.51 -16.04
C HIS A 561 59.98 -7.79 -16.76
N ARG A 562 58.73 -8.23 -16.58
CA ARG A 562 58.20 -9.37 -17.36
C ARG A 562 56.81 -9.07 -17.90
N PHE A 563 56.68 -9.13 -19.22
CA PHE A 563 55.46 -9.12 -20.05
C PHE A 563 54.56 -7.88 -19.99
N LEU A 564 54.51 -7.17 -21.12
CA LEU A 564 53.50 -6.17 -21.47
C LEU A 564 52.48 -6.82 -22.42
N PHE A 565 51.18 -6.55 -22.22
CA PHE A 565 50.15 -7.01 -23.15
C PHE A 565 50.18 -6.17 -24.44
N SER A 566 50.03 -6.82 -25.58
CA SER A 566 49.68 -6.16 -26.84
C SER A 566 48.17 -6.31 -27.05
N ALA A 567 47.37 -5.43 -26.45
CA ALA A 567 45.95 -5.34 -26.78
C ALA A 567 45.77 -4.40 -27.99
N THR A 568 46.06 -4.89 -29.20
CA THR A 568 45.95 -4.10 -30.44
C THR A 568 44.56 -4.15 -31.10
N ARG A 569 43.54 -4.76 -30.47
CA ARG A 569 42.14 -4.67 -30.92
C ARG A 569 41.18 -4.73 -29.73
N GLN A 570 40.12 -3.93 -29.77
CA GLN A 570 38.98 -3.97 -28.85
C GLN A 570 38.38 -5.38 -28.84
N PRO A 571 38.53 -6.18 -27.77
CA PRO A 571 37.94 -7.50 -27.67
C PRO A 571 36.49 -7.38 -27.15
N GLU A 572 35.63 -8.32 -27.51
CA GLU A 572 34.33 -8.53 -26.85
C GLU A 572 34.53 -8.99 -25.39
N ASN A 573 33.52 -8.85 -24.52
CA ASN A 573 33.64 -9.11 -23.06
C ASN A 573 34.19 -10.51 -22.71
N VAL A 574 33.89 -11.54 -23.50
CA VAL A 574 34.40 -12.91 -23.28
C VAL A 574 35.92 -13.02 -23.52
N ASP A 575 36.46 -12.23 -24.45
CA ASP A 575 37.88 -12.22 -24.77
C ASP A 575 38.72 -11.50 -23.69
N ALA A 576 38.18 -10.46 -23.05
CA ALA A 576 38.88 -9.73 -21.98
C ALA A 576 39.11 -10.60 -20.73
N LEU A 577 38.13 -11.40 -20.30
CA LEU A 577 38.29 -12.33 -19.17
C LEU A 577 39.40 -13.35 -19.43
N LYS A 578 39.47 -13.88 -20.65
CA LYS A 578 40.52 -14.84 -21.05
C LYS A 578 41.90 -14.17 -21.06
N VAL A 579 42.01 -12.97 -21.61
CA VAL A 579 43.26 -12.19 -21.61
C VAL A 579 43.75 -11.92 -20.20
N ILE A 580 42.88 -11.51 -19.28
CA ILE A 580 43.20 -11.31 -17.86
C ILE A 580 43.65 -12.62 -17.21
N ASN A 581 43.02 -13.74 -17.49
CA ASN A 581 43.41 -15.02 -16.89
C ASN A 581 44.76 -15.55 -17.42
N ASP A 582 45.02 -15.42 -18.72
CA ASP A 582 46.31 -15.76 -19.32
C ASP A 582 47.43 -14.86 -18.78
N ALA A 583 47.14 -13.57 -18.57
CA ALA A 583 48.03 -12.60 -17.95
C ALA A 583 48.48 -13.04 -16.56
N LEU A 584 47.51 -13.26 -15.67
CA LEU A 584 47.76 -13.70 -14.29
C LEU A 584 48.54 -15.02 -14.28
N GLY A 585 48.20 -15.95 -15.17
CA GLY A 585 48.90 -17.23 -15.29
C GLY A 585 50.36 -17.12 -15.74
N LYS A 586 50.66 -16.32 -16.76
CA LYS A 586 52.03 -16.10 -17.25
C LYS A 586 52.94 -15.43 -16.22
N GLN A 587 52.36 -14.61 -15.34
CA GLN A 587 53.08 -13.98 -14.23
C GLN A 587 53.24 -14.90 -13.01
N GLY A 588 52.76 -16.14 -13.09
CA GLY A 588 52.85 -17.11 -11.98
C GLY A 588 51.94 -16.75 -10.80
N LEU A 589 50.96 -15.85 -10.98
CA LEU A 589 50.02 -15.51 -9.92
C LEU A 589 49.02 -16.68 -9.72
N PRO A 590 48.72 -17.05 -8.47
CA PRO A 590 47.89 -18.21 -8.18
C PRO A 590 46.38 -17.93 -8.27
N PHE A 591 45.97 -16.78 -8.80
CA PHE A 591 44.57 -16.32 -8.84
C PHE A 591 44.06 -16.20 -10.28
N ARG A 592 42.76 -16.43 -10.47
CA ARG A 592 42.04 -16.32 -11.73
C ARG A 592 40.72 -15.59 -11.48
N LEU A 593 40.29 -14.84 -12.49
CA LEU A 593 39.02 -14.14 -12.49
C LEU A 593 37.92 -15.06 -13.02
N TYR A 594 36.79 -15.10 -12.31
CA TYR A 594 35.62 -15.90 -12.65
C TYR A 594 34.38 -15.02 -12.74
N LEU A 595 33.55 -15.22 -13.76
CA LEU A 595 32.24 -14.59 -13.90
C LEU A 595 31.21 -15.38 -13.10
N LEU A 596 30.48 -14.72 -12.19
CA LEU A 596 29.42 -15.35 -11.41
C LEU A 596 28.21 -15.68 -12.30
N GLY A 597 27.51 -16.78 -12.01
CA GLY A 597 26.26 -17.14 -12.68
C GLY A 597 25.11 -16.18 -12.32
N GLY A 598 24.08 -16.08 -13.17
CA GLY A 598 22.88 -15.29 -12.89
C GLY A 598 21.69 -15.71 -13.76
N ASP A 599 20.49 -15.65 -13.20
CA ASP A 599 19.22 -16.11 -13.82
C ASP A 599 18.35 -14.95 -14.38
N GLY A 600 18.87 -13.72 -14.49
CA GLY A 600 18.08 -12.55 -14.89
C GLY A 600 18.54 -11.90 -16.20
N GLU A 601 17.58 -11.65 -17.12
CA GLU A 601 17.72 -10.94 -18.40
C GLU A 601 18.09 -9.44 -18.28
N SER A 602 18.78 -9.00 -17.22
CA SER A 602 19.20 -7.60 -17.06
C SER A 602 20.61 -7.38 -17.62
N TYR A 603 20.68 -6.68 -18.74
CA TYR A 603 21.86 -6.48 -19.59
C TYR A 603 22.95 -5.53 -19.03
N THR A 604 23.00 -5.23 -17.72
CA THR A 604 23.76 -4.05 -17.26
C THR A 604 24.72 -4.23 -16.08
N ASP A 605 24.71 -5.33 -15.29
CA ASP A 605 25.71 -5.49 -14.22
C ASP A 605 26.27 -6.92 -14.08
N GLN A 606 27.46 -7.15 -14.65
CA GLN A 606 28.17 -8.43 -14.54
C GLN A 606 29.07 -8.45 -13.29
N ARG A 607 28.95 -9.50 -12.49
CA ARG A 607 29.72 -9.67 -11.24
C ARG A 607 30.85 -10.67 -11.42
N TYR A 608 32.05 -10.28 -11.01
CA TYR A 608 33.26 -11.10 -11.10
C TYR A 608 33.84 -11.37 -9.72
N ILE A 609 34.65 -12.43 -9.62
CA ILE A 609 35.38 -12.76 -8.39
C ILE A 609 36.78 -13.29 -8.69
N LEU A 610 37.78 -12.80 -7.95
CA LEU A 610 39.19 -13.22 -8.09
C LEU A 610 39.55 -14.33 -7.11
N LEU A 611 39.78 -15.56 -7.59
CA LEU A 611 39.92 -16.75 -6.75
C LEU A 611 41.11 -17.63 -7.14
N LYS A 612 41.60 -18.46 -6.21
CA LYS A 612 42.52 -19.56 -6.56
C LYS A 612 41.76 -20.64 -7.34
N PRO A 613 42.36 -21.29 -8.34
CA PRO A 613 41.71 -22.37 -9.09
C PRO A 613 41.17 -23.51 -8.21
N ALA A 614 41.87 -23.86 -7.13
CA ALA A 614 41.40 -24.88 -6.18
C ALA A 614 40.13 -24.44 -5.42
N ALA A 615 40.03 -23.16 -5.05
CA ALA A 615 38.84 -22.61 -4.42
C ALA A 615 37.66 -22.58 -5.39
N ALA A 616 37.90 -22.17 -6.65
CA ALA A 616 36.88 -22.21 -7.70
C ALA A 616 36.39 -23.63 -7.99
N ALA A 617 37.29 -24.63 -8.01
CA ALA A 617 36.91 -26.03 -8.15
C ALA A 617 36.03 -26.50 -6.99
N ALA A 618 36.38 -26.16 -5.75
CA ALA A 618 35.58 -26.49 -4.57
C ALA A 618 34.19 -25.85 -4.60
N LEU A 619 34.09 -24.58 -5.01
CA LEU A 619 32.81 -23.88 -5.20
C LEU A 619 31.96 -24.52 -6.29
N LYS A 620 32.56 -24.90 -7.43
CA LYS A 620 31.87 -25.57 -8.54
C LYS A 620 31.34 -26.95 -8.14
N THR A 621 32.06 -27.68 -7.29
CA THR A 621 31.57 -28.95 -6.72
C THR A 621 30.43 -28.71 -5.73
N PHE A 622 30.49 -27.65 -4.94
CA PHE A 622 29.46 -27.32 -3.96
C PHE A 622 28.15 -26.83 -4.61
N SER A 623 28.25 -25.98 -5.63
CA SER A 623 27.10 -25.44 -6.38
C SER A 623 27.43 -25.41 -7.88
N PRO A 624 26.96 -26.43 -8.64
CA PRO A 624 27.03 -26.40 -10.10
C PRO A 624 26.22 -25.20 -10.63
N GLY A 625 26.85 -24.33 -11.42
CA GLY A 625 26.23 -23.11 -11.95
C GLY A 625 26.62 -21.81 -11.26
N ILE A 626 27.39 -21.87 -10.16
CA ILE A 626 27.87 -20.66 -9.45
C ILE A 626 28.71 -19.72 -10.33
N PHE A 627 29.31 -20.24 -11.41
CA PHE A 627 30.02 -19.46 -12.42
C PHE A 627 29.35 -19.60 -13.79
N ALA A 628 29.20 -18.49 -14.50
CA ALA A 628 28.67 -18.47 -15.87
C ALA A 628 29.62 -19.19 -16.84
N GLY A 629 29.07 -19.86 -17.86
CA GLY A 629 29.86 -20.54 -18.89
C GLY A 629 30.53 -21.84 -18.44
N ALA A 630 30.19 -22.38 -17.26
CA ALA A 630 30.74 -23.65 -16.76
C ALA A 630 30.17 -24.92 -17.40
N GLY A 631 29.54 -24.79 -18.59
CA GLY A 631 29.06 -25.85 -19.45
C GLY A 631 29.90 -25.99 -20.72
N SER A 632 31.20 -26.25 -20.59
CA SER A 632 31.94 -26.94 -21.65
C SER A 632 33.00 -27.80 -21.01
N GLY A 633 32.76 -29.10 -20.96
CA GLY A 633 33.86 -30.05 -20.91
C GLY A 633 34.74 -29.82 -22.13
N ARG A 634 35.99 -29.43 -21.90
CA ARG A 634 37.18 -29.85 -22.64
C ARG A 634 38.42 -29.34 -21.94
#